data_AF-A0A369TME6-F1
#
_entry.id   AF-A0A369TME6-F1
#
_cell.length_a   1.000
_cell.length_b   1.000
_cell.length_c   1.000
_cell.angle_alpha   90.00
_cell.angle_beta   90.00
_cell.angle_gamma   90.00
#
_symmetry.space_group_name_H-M   'P 1'
#
loop_
_entity.id
_entity.type
_entity.pdbx_description
1 polymer ?
#
loop_
_entity_poly.entity_id
_entity_poly.type
_entity_poly.pdbx_seq_one_letter_code
_entity_poly.pdbx_strand_id
1 'polypeptide(L)' 'MSKLVNLNKARKDRKRDAEKRDAEVNAARFGRSKAEKQAMAAKLSKAAQTLDGHKIDQPEE' A
#
# COMPACT_ATOMS: atom_id res chain seq x y z
N MET A 1 -20.52 -10.54 39.48
CA MET A 1 -21.00 -10.06 38.17
C MET A 1 -20.06 -10.54 37.08
N SER A 2 -20.37 -11.65 36.41
CA SER A 2 -19.52 -12.15 35.31
C SER A 2 -19.74 -11.30 34.07
N LYS A 3 -18.67 -10.70 33.53
CA LYS A 3 -18.73 -9.90 32.31
C LYS A 3 -18.82 -10.89 31.14
N LEU A 4 -19.97 -10.98 30.47
CA LEU A 4 -20.09 -11.75 29.23
C LEU A 4 -19.17 -11.15 28.17
N VAL A 5 -18.02 -11.80 27.91
CA VAL A 5 -17.07 -11.36 26.88
C VAL A 5 -17.35 -12.13 25.60
N ASN A 6 -17.61 -11.41 24.52
CA ASN A 6 -17.74 -12.01 23.19
C ASN A 6 -16.36 -12.42 22.66
N LEU A 7 -16.09 -13.72 22.67
CA LEU A 7 -14.83 -14.30 22.22
C LEU A 7 -14.55 -14.06 20.73
N ASN A 8 -15.59 -13.93 19.90
CA ASN A 8 -15.42 -13.64 18.47
C ASN A 8 -14.90 -12.22 18.26
N LYS A 9 -15.41 -11.25 19.04
CA LYS A 9 -14.90 -9.89 19.02
C LYS A 9 -13.43 -9.86 19.48
N ALA A 10 -13.12 -10.51 20.59
CA ALA A 10 -11.74 -10.60 21.10
C ALA A 10 -10.77 -11.23 20.09
N ARG A 11 -11.17 -12.30 19.41
CA ARG A 11 -10.38 -12.91 18.32
C ARG A 11 -10.16 -11.96 17.15
N LYS A 12 -11.21 -11.23 16.74
CA LYS A 12 -11.13 -10.26 15.65
C LYS A 12 -10.22 -9.08 16.01
N ASP A 13 -10.31 -8.59 17.24
CA ASP A 13 -9.46 -7.51 17.74
C ASP A 13 -7.98 -7.95 17.76
N ARG A 14 -7.68 -9.15 18.31
CA ARG A 14 -6.33 -9.73 18.26
C ARG A 14 -5.80 -9.89 16.83
N LYS A 15 -6.64 -10.31 15.88
CA LYS A 15 -6.24 -10.43 14.47
C LYS A 15 -5.87 -9.08 13.87
N ARG A 16 -6.68 -8.04 14.10
CA ARG A 16 -6.39 -6.69 13.63
C ARG A 16 -5.11 -6.13 14.23
N ASP A 17 -4.85 -6.40 15.50
CA ASP A 17 -3.62 -5.94 16.16
C ASP A 17 -2.38 -6.64 15.61
N ALA A 18 -2.47 -7.93 15.27
CA ALA A 18 -1.40 -8.65 14.59
C ALA A 18 -1.11 -8.07 13.20
N GLU A 19 -2.17 -7.86 12.40
CA GLU A 19 -2.04 -7.25 11.06
C GLU A 19 -1.40 -5.85 11.11
N LYS A 20 -1.71 -5.03 12.13
CA LYS A 20 -1.08 -3.73 12.34
C LYS A 20 0.41 -3.85 12.64
N ARG A 21 0.80 -4.74 13.55
CA ARG A 21 2.22 -4.98 13.88
C ARG A 21 3.01 -5.45 12.66
N ASP A 22 2.46 -6.37 11.87
CA ASP A 22 3.09 -6.82 10.64
C ASP A 22 3.23 -5.68 9.64
N ALA A 23 2.24 -4.80 9.53
CA ALA A 23 2.31 -3.61 8.68
C ALA A 23 3.40 -2.63 9.15
N GLU A 24 3.53 -2.38 10.46
CA GLU A 24 4.58 -1.54 11.04
C GLU A 24 5.98 -2.14 10.81
N VAL A 25 6.15 -3.44 11.05
CA VAL A 25 7.39 -4.17 10.79
C VAL A 25 7.76 -4.10 9.30
N ASN A 26 6.79 -4.27 8.41
CA ASN A 26 7.01 -4.14 6.97
C ASN A 26 7.34 -2.70 6.55
N ALA A 27 6.73 -1.70 7.17
CA ALA A 27 7.06 -0.30 6.95
C ALA A 27 8.50 0.02 7.39
N ALA A 28 8.91 -0.46 8.56
CA ALA A 28 10.27 -0.31 9.07
C ALA A 28 11.30 -1.07 8.22
N ARG A 29 10.99 -2.30 7.79
CA ARG A 29 11.92 -3.17 7.03
C ARG A 29 12.07 -2.75 5.58
N PHE A 30 10.99 -2.32 4.93
CA PHE A 30 10.97 -2.05 3.50
C PHE A 30 10.88 -0.56 3.17
N GLY A 31 10.81 0.31 4.19
CA GLY A 31 10.91 1.77 4.08
C GLY A 31 9.78 2.47 3.31
N ARG A 32 8.82 1.72 2.75
CA ARG A 32 7.67 2.25 2.01
C ARG A 32 6.42 1.45 2.32
N SER A 33 5.43 2.14 2.86
CA SER A 33 4.06 1.66 3.05
C SER A 33 3.37 1.38 1.71
N LYS A 34 2.27 0.62 1.74
CA LYS A 34 1.46 0.34 0.54
C LYS A 34 0.93 1.63 -0.11
N ALA A 35 0.53 2.61 0.71
CA ALA A 35 0.02 3.89 0.23
C ALA A 35 1.11 4.69 -0.52
N GLU A 36 2.33 4.71 0.00
CA GLU A 36 3.47 5.38 -0.65
C GLU A 36 3.86 4.69 -1.97
N LYS A 37 3.82 3.34 -1.99
CA LYS A 37 4.05 2.58 -3.24
C LYS A 37 3.02 2.92 -4.30
N GLN A 38 1.74 3.01 -3.93
CA GLN A 38 0.66 3.38 -4.85
C GLN A 38 0.81 4.82 -5.36
N ALA A 39 1.12 5.77 -4.47
CA ALA A 39 1.35 7.16 -4.85
C ALA A 39 2.56 7.29 -5.79
N MET A 40 3.64 6.54 -5.54
CA MET A 40 4.81 6.51 -6.41
C MET A 40 4.50 5.89 -7.77
N ALA A 41 3.78 4.78 -7.81
CA ALA A 41 3.37 4.13 -9.06
C ALA A 41 2.48 5.06 -9.91
N ALA A 42 1.53 5.76 -9.29
CA ALA A 42 0.69 6.74 -9.98
C ALA A 42 1.51 7.91 -10.54
N LYS A 43 2.49 8.44 -9.78
CA LYS A 43 3.41 9.48 -10.26
C LYS A 43 4.23 9.01 -11.46
N LEU A 44 4.78 7.80 -11.39
CA LEU A 44 5.57 7.21 -12.48
C LEU A 44 4.73 6.98 -13.74
N SER A 45 3.52 6.45 -13.58
CA SER A 45 2.58 6.24 -14.70
C SER A 45 2.22 7.56 -15.37
N LYS A 46 1.94 8.61 -14.59
CA LYS A 46 1.69 9.95 -15.15
C LYS A 46 2.90 10.48 -15.90
N ALA A 47 4.10 10.36 -15.34
CA ALA A 47 5.34 10.78 -16.00
C ALA A 47 5.56 10.02 -17.32
N ALA A 48 5.36 8.70 -17.33
CA ALA A 48 5.46 7.88 -18.53
C ALA A 48 4.46 8.33 -19.61
N GLN A 49 3.19 8.55 -19.24
CA GLN A 49 2.16 9.06 -20.16
C GLN A 49 2.50 10.44 -20.72
N THR A 50 3.03 11.34 -19.88
CA THR A 50 3.49 12.66 -20.34
C THR A 50 4.65 12.51 -21.33
N LEU A 51 5.62 11.66 -21.05
CA LEU A 51 6.73 11.40 -21.98
C LEU A 51 6.24 10.79 -23.29
N ASP A 52 5.36 9.80 -23.23
CA ASP A 52 4.78 9.16 -24.41
C ASP A 52 3.97 10.15 -25.25
N GLY A 53 3.19 11.04 -24.63
CA GLY A 53 2.46 12.09 -25.35
C GLY A 53 3.36 13.15 -25.99
N HIS A 54 4.62 13.26 -25.55
CA HIS A 54 5.63 14.14 -26.15
C HIS A 54 6.60 13.41 -27.08
N LYS A 55 6.45 12.09 -27.26
CA LYS A 55 7.23 11.37 -28.26
C LYS A 55 6.76 11.83 -29.63
N ILE A 56 7.72 12.37 -30.39
CA ILE A 56 7.58 12.53 -31.82
C ILE A 56 8.18 11.27 -32.40
N ASP A 57 7.34 10.42 -32.99
CA ASP A 57 7.82 9.28 -33.76
C ASP A 57 8.66 9.84 -34.91
N GLN A 58 9.98 9.69 -34.81
CA GLN A 58 10.86 10.06 -35.92
C GLN A 58 10.51 9.11 -37.08
N PRO A 59 10.28 9.62 -38.30
CA PRO A 59 10.09 8.75 -39.45
C PRO A 59 11.35 7.90 -39.60
N GLU A 60 11.17 6.58 -39.61
CA GLU A 60 12.24 5.64 -39.95
C GLU A 60 12.70 5.94 -41.39
N GLU A 61 13.98 6.28 -41.56
CA GLU A 61 14.64 6.38 -42.87
C GLU A 61 14.94 4.99 -43.45
#